data_AF-A0A2W4QKV6-F1
#
_entry.id   AF-A0A2W4QKV6-F1
#
_cell.length_a   1.000
_cell.length_b   1.000
_cell.length_c   1.000
_cell.angle_alpha   90.00
_cell.angle_beta   90.00
_cell.angle_gamma   90.00
#
_symmetry.space_group_name_H-M   'P 1'
#
loop_
_entity.id
_entity.type
_entity.pdbx_description
1 polymer ?
#
loop_
_entity_poly.entity_id
_entity_poly.type
_entity_poly.pdbx_seq_one_letter_code
_entity_poly.pdbx_strand_id
1 'polypeptide(L)'
;MTHTKEMSPGVIAGLAAILIVYLLLGVGFAIRTPPWQAPDEPAHYNYIAQIAENGCCPVIEPGDWDQAYLDTLRANKFAPSLLDDLDRVQYEDHQPPLYYLLGAPVYSLTGGSLTALRLLSVVIGVGVVACAFATGRVVAPARPQIALAAAALVAFLPQHVAILASVNNDGLSELVVGLALWLSLRYLSGENVSAWLLGVLAGVGLLVKVNTIFLAGLVPLVIVLRWWLSRRDGLAVASLPRTLVAFALPALALAGVWWARNISVYGWPDFLGLGAHDAVVVGQLRTAERLGGVGAAGDLGGRRGRHLTGFWGNLAGEG
;
A
#
# COMPACT_ATOMS: atom_id res chain seq x y z
N MET A 1 4.49 -19.19 29.06
CA MET A 1 3.04 -19.27 29.35
C MET A 1 2.33 -18.17 28.59
N THR A 2 1.99 -18.42 27.32
CA THR A 2 1.12 -17.54 26.53
C THR A 2 -0.32 -17.87 26.90
N HIS A 3 -0.84 -17.22 27.94
CA HIS A 3 -2.28 -17.10 28.06
C HIS A 3 -2.74 -16.27 26.85
N THR A 4 -3.21 -16.92 25.79
CA THR A 4 -4.19 -16.32 24.89
C THR A 4 -5.42 -16.06 25.74
N LYS A 5 -5.40 -14.93 26.45
CA LYS A 5 -6.52 -14.48 27.26
C LYS A 5 -7.68 -14.36 26.28
N GLU A 6 -8.63 -15.28 26.37
CA GLU A 6 -9.80 -15.30 25.49
C GLU A 6 -10.37 -13.89 25.43
N MET A 7 -10.63 -13.43 24.21
CA MET A 7 -11.16 -12.08 24.01
C MET A 7 -12.53 -12.02 24.68
N SER A 8 -12.75 -10.99 25.50
CA SER A 8 -14.08 -10.83 26.09
C SER A 8 -15.10 -10.63 24.96
N PRO A 9 -16.34 -11.13 25.12
CA PRO A 9 -17.38 -10.98 24.10
C PRO A 9 -17.58 -9.52 23.65
N GLY A 10 -17.44 -8.56 24.57
CA GLY A 10 -17.54 -7.13 24.26
C GLY A 10 -16.44 -6.61 23.32
N VAL A 11 -15.21 -7.13 23.41
CA VAL A 11 -14.11 -6.74 22.50
C VAL A 11 -14.34 -7.33 21.11
N ILE A 12 -14.81 -8.58 21.03
CA ILE A 12 -15.17 -9.24 19.77
C ILE A 12 -16.29 -8.45 19.08
N ALA A 13 -17.37 -8.15 19.83
CA ALA A 13 -18.49 -7.37 19.32
C ALA A 13 -18.07 -5.96 18.87
N GLY A 14 -17.20 -5.30 19.64
CA GLY A 14 -16.67 -3.98 19.29
C GLY A 14 -15.87 -3.99 17.98
N LEU A 15 -14.98 -4.97 17.79
CA LEU A 15 -14.24 -5.13 16.54
C LEU A 15 -15.17 -5.45 15.37
N ALA A 16 -16.11 -6.37 15.55
CA ALA A 16 -17.09 -6.72 14.53
C ALA A 16 -17.92 -5.51 14.10
N ALA A 17 -18.38 -4.68 15.05
CA ALA A 17 -19.08 -3.44 14.76
C ALA A 17 -18.20 -2.46 13.95
N ILE A 18 -16.93 -2.29 14.32
CA ILE A 18 -15.98 -1.44 13.57
C ILE A 18 -15.83 -1.94 12.13
N LEU A 19 -15.61 -3.25 11.93
CA LEU A 19 -15.43 -3.83 10.61
C LEU A 19 -16.70 -3.73 9.74
N ILE A 20 -17.88 -3.92 10.34
CA ILE A 20 -19.17 -3.75 9.63
C ILE A 20 -19.34 -2.30 9.19
N VAL A 21 -19.10 -1.32 10.08
CA VAL A 21 -19.22 0.09 9.72
C VAL A 21 -18.18 0.47 8.66
N TYR A 22 -16.94 0.01 8.78
CA TYR A 22 -15.91 0.19 7.76
C TYR A 22 -16.37 -0.35 6.40
N LEU A 23 -16.91 -1.58 6.35
CA LEU A 23 -17.41 -2.18 5.12
C LEU A 23 -18.53 -1.34 4.50
N LEU A 24 -19.49 -0.89 5.31
CA LEU A 24 -20.58 -0.03 4.82
C LEU A 24 -20.06 1.29 4.24
N LEU A 25 -19.11 1.93 4.92
CA LEU A 25 -18.48 3.16 4.44
C LEU A 25 -17.65 2.92 3.18
N GLY A 26 -16.80 1.89 3.17
CA GLY A 26 -15.94 1.52 2.03
C GLY A 26 -16.76 1.18 0.78
N VAL A 27 -17.83 0.37 0.93
CA VAL A 27 -18.77 0.09 -0.16
C VAL A 27 -19.47 1.39 -0.62
N GLY A 28 -19.85 2.24 0.33
CA GLY A 28 -20.39 3.56 0.03
C GLY A 28 -19.45 4.40 -0.84
N PHE A 29 -18.18 4.52 -0.46
CA PHE A 29 -17.16 5.21 -1.26
C PHE A 29 -16.93 4.54 -2.62
N ALA A 30 -16.82 3.21 -2.66
CA ALA A 30 -16.58 2.47 -3.90
C ALA A 30 -17.66 2.72 -4.97
N ILE A 31 -18.92 2.85 -4.53
CA ILE A 31 -20.08 3.07 -5.41
C ILE A 31 -20.29 4.56 -5.70
N ARG A 32 -20.10 5.44 -4.71
CA ARG A 32 -20.48 6.86 -4.81
C ARG A 32 -19.39 7.76 -5.36
N THR A 33 -18.12 7.37 -5.26
CA THR A 33 -17.04 8.10 -5.92
C THR A 33 -17.22 7.96 -7.43
N PRO A 34 -17.37 9.06 -8.20
CA PRO A 34 -17.48 8.97 -9.64
C PRO A 34 -16.29 8.21 -10.25
N PRO A 35 -16.46 7.51 -11.38
CA PRO A 35 -15.36 6.83 -12.05
C PRO A 35 -14.17 7.76 -12.27
N TRP A 36 -12.96 7.24 -12.09
CA TRP A 36 -11.69 7.89 -12.45
C TRP A 36 -11.29 9.11 -11.61
N GLN A 37 -12.13 9.55 -10.68
CA GLN A 37 -11.84 10.72 -9.84
C GLN A 37 -10.97 10.41 -8.62
N ALA A 38 -10.70 9.14 -8.32
CA ALA A 38 -9.70 8.79 -7.32
C ALA A 38 -8.29 9.00 -7.90
N PRO A 39 -7.31 9.44 -7.08
CA PRO A 39 -5.94 9.67 -7.54
C PRO A 39 -5.35 8.42 -8.20
N ASP A 40 -4.75 8.61 -9.38
CA ASP A 40 -4.02 7.59 -10.16
C ASP A 40 -4.84 6.33 -10.53
N GLU A 41 -6.15 6.33 -10.27
CA GLU A 41 -7.03 5.18 -10.44
C GLU A 41 -7.12 4.68 -11.90
N PRO A 42 -7.16 5.54 -12.95
CA PRO A 42 -7.11 5.06 -14.32
C PRO A 42 -5.85 4.25 -14.64
N ALA A 43 -4.68 4.71 -14.18
CA ALA A 43 -3.41 4.03 -14.46
C ALA A 43 -3.35 2.65 -13.79
N HIS A 44 -3.77 2.56 -12.52
CA HIS A 44 -3.83 1.28 -11.82
C HIS A 44 -4.88 0.33 -12.41
N TYR A 45 -6.03 0.85 -12.85
CA TYR A 45 -7.05 0.07 -13.54
C TYR A 45 -6.52 -0.48 -14.87
N ASN A 46 -5.86 0.35 -15.67
CA ASN A 46 -5.32 -0.05 -16.96
C ASN A 46 -4.22 -1.10 -16.81
N TYR A 47 -3.37 -1.03 -15.77
CA TYR A 47 -2.43 -2.12 -15.46
C TYR A 47 -3.19 -3.45 -15.25
N ILE A 48 -4.26 -3.46 -14.44
CA ILE A 48 -5.08 -4.67 -14.24
C ILE A 48 -5.64 -5.19 -15.56
N ALA A 49 -6.19 -4.30 -16.40
CA ALA A 49 -6.73 -4.64 -17.71
C ALA A 49 -5.67 -5.28 -18.60
N GLN A 50 -4.48 -4.67 -18.70
CA GLN A 50 -3.36 -5.18 -19.48
C GLN A 50 -2.91 -6.57 -19.03
N ILE A 51 -2.83 -6.85 -17.73
CA ILE A 51 -2.53 -8.21 -17.24
C ILE A 51 -3.64 -9.18 -17.64
N ALA A 52 -4.91 -8.78 -17.48
CA ALA A 52 -6.05 -9.65 -17.75
C ALA A 52 -6.17 -10.01 -19.24
N GLU A 53 -5.76 -9.10 -20.12
CA GLU A 53 -5.91 -9.23 -21.58
C GLU A 53 -4.64 -9.78 -22.26
N ASN A 54 -3.46 -9.31 -21.84
CA ASN A 54 -2.19 -9.57 -22.52
C ASN A 54 -1.21 -10.42 -21.68
N GLY A 55 -1.53 -10.68 -20.42
CA GLY A 55 -0.64 -11.37 -19.48
C GLY A 55 0.35 -10.45 -18.78
N CYS A 56 1.07 -10.99 -17.81
CA CYS A 56 2.03 -10.20 -17.04
C CYS A 56 3.38 -10.08 -17.77
N CYS A 57 4.11 -8.97 -17.69
CA CYS A 57 3.76 -7.71 -17.00
C CYS A 57 4.10 -6.53 -17.93
N PRO A 58 3.24 -5.50 -18.01
CA PRO A 58 3.42 -4.38 -18.92
C PRO A 58 4.70 -3.62 -18.63
N VAL A 59 5.18 -2.89 -19.64
CA VAL A 59 6.43 -2.13 -19.62
C VAL A 59 6.04 -0.68 -19.72
N ILE A 60 6.59 0.18 -18.85
CA ILE A 60 6.35 1.61 -19.01
C ILE A 60 7.12 2.13 -20.24
N GLU A 61 6.43 2.86 -21.11
CA GLU A 61 6.92 3.32 -22.40
C GLU A 61 6.62 4.82 -22.64
N PRO A 62 7.38 5.48 -23.54
CA PRO A 62 7.06 6.84 -23.96
C PRO A 62 5.65 6.92 -24.57
N GLY A 63 4.76 7.68 -23.95
CA GLY A 63 3.36 7.82 -24.37
C GLY A 63 2.35 7.45 -23.29
N ASP A 64 2.78 6.73 -22.25
CA ASP A 64 1.95 6.32 -21.11
C ASP A 64 1.56 7.48 -20.18
N TRP A 65 2.17 8.64 -20.40
CA TRP A 65 1.96 9.88 -19.67
C TRP A 65 1.73 11.05 -20.62
N ASP A 66 0.55 11.68 -20.49
CA ASP A 66 0.24 12.97 -21.10
C ASP A 66 -0.32 13.92 -20.03
N GLN A 67 0.53 14.82 -19.55
CA GLN A 67 0.17 15.81 -18.53
C GLN A 67 -1.00 16.71 -18.97
N ALA A 68 -1.03 17.15 -20.23
CA ALA A 68 -2.05 18.07 -20.72
C ALA A 68 -3.42 17.38 -20.83
N TYR A 69 -3.42 16.13 -21.28
CA TYR A 69 -4.62 15.30 -21.27
C TYR A 69 -5.13 15.03 -19.86
N LEU A 70 -4.25 14.65 -18.93
CA LEU A 70 -4.61 14.41 -17.52
C LEU A 70 -5.11 15.68 -16.81
N ASP A 71 -4.55 16.85 -17.12
CA ASP A 71 -5.06 18.14 -16.63
C ASP A 71 -6.46 18.42 -17.19
N THR A 72 -6.68 18.14 -18.48
CA THR A 72 -7.99 18.29 -19.13
C THR A 72 -9.04 17.37 -18.51
N LEU A 73 -8.71 16.10 -18.28
CA LEU A 73 -9.58 15.14 -17.60
C LEU A 73 -9.97 15.63 -16.19
N ARG A 74 -8.98 16.05 -15.39
CA ARG A 74 -9.22 16.54 -14.01
C ARG A 74 -10.05 17.82 -13.99
N ALA A 75 -9.73 18.78 -14.86
CA ALA A 75 -10.47 20.05 -14.96
C ALA A 75 -11.94 19.84 -15.33
N ASN A 76 -12.23 18.79 -16.12
CA ASN A 76 -13.58 18.45 -16.58
C ASN A 76 -14.20 17.28 -15.80
N LYS A 77 -13.66 16.93 -14.61
CA LYS A 77 -14.19 15.87 -13.73
C LYS A 77 -14.40 14.52 -14.44
N PHE A 78 -13.53 14.18 -15.39
CA PHE A 78 -13.59 12.97 -16.21
C PHE A 78 -14.92 12.83 -16.98
N ALA A 79 -15.37 13.93 -17.60
CA ALA A 79 -16.58 13.93 -18.43
C ALA A 79 -16.53 12.83 -19.51
N PRO A 80 -17.65 12.11 -19.78
CA PRO A 80 -17.65 10.96 -20.69
C PRO A 80 -17.11 11.24 -22.10
N SER A 81 -17.27 12.45 -22.61
CA SER A 81 -16.80 12.87 -23.93
C SER A 81 -15.28 13.01 -24.05
N LEU A 82 -14.53 12.84 -22.97
CA LEU A 82 -13.08 12.99 -22.92
C LEU A 82 -12.35 11.66 -22.64
N LEU A 83 -13.09 10.55 -22.51
CA LEU A 83 -12.55 9.26 -22.06
C LEU A 83 -12.06 8.36 -23.20
N ASP A 84 -12.11 8.83 -24.45
CA ASP A 84 -11.76 8.03 -25.64
C ASP A 84 -10.32 7.48 -25.60
N ASP A 85 -9.39 8.23 -24.98
CA ASP A 85 -7.96 7.87 -24.83
C ASP A 85 -7.60 7.44 -23.39
N LEU A 86 -8.59 7.12 -22.54
CA LEU A 86 -8.33 6.83 -21.12
C LEU A 86 -7.46 5.58 -20.92
N ASP A 87 -7.55 4.62 -21.83
CA ASP A 87 -6.74 3.39 -21.84
C ASP A 87 -5.24 3.66 -22.01
N ARG A 88 -4.86 4.82 -22.55
CA ARG A 88 -3.45 5.25 -22.72
C ARG A 88 -2.81 5.79 -21.43
N VAL A 89 -3.60 5.98 -20.38
CA VAL A 89 -3.09 6.39 -19.07
C VAL A 89 -2.44 5.18 -18.40
N GLN A 90 -1.13 4.99 -18.58
CA GLN A 90 -0.42 3.75 -18.22
C GLN A 90 0.88 3.99 -17.41
N TYR A 91 1.07 5.20 -16.89
CA TYR A 91 2.30 5.60 -16.19
C TYR A 91 2.63 4.80 -14.92
N GLU A 92 1.76 3.90 -14.47
CA GLU A 92 1.97 3.00 -13.33
C GLU A 92 2.53 1.62 -13.73
N ASP A 93 2.78 1.36 -15.01
CA ASP A 93 3.23 0.06 -15.54
C ASP A 93 4.63 -0.35 -15.07
N HIS A 94 5.38 0.57 -14.47
CA HIS A 94 6.65 0.27 -13.82
C HIS A 94 6.50 -0.40 -12.45
N GLN A 95 5.30 -0.35 -11.85
CA GLN A 95 5.09 -0.82 -10.48
C GLN A 95 5.17 -2.35 -10.35
N PRO A 96 5.59 -2.85 -9.18
CA PRO A 96 5.57 -4.29 -8.88
C PRO A 96 4.17 -4.92 -9.04
N PRO A 97 4.07 -6.18 -9.52
CA PRO A 97 2.85 -6.65 -10.18
C PRO A 97 1.79 -7.23 -9.23
N LEU A 98 2.07 -7.43 -7.93
CA LEU A 98 1.26 -8.31 -7.09
C LEU A 98 -0.18 -7.82 -6.89
N TYR A 99 -0.39 -6.53 -6.70
CA TYR A 99 -1.75 -5.98 -6.58
C TYR A 99 -2.54 -6.21 -7.87
N TYR A 100 -1.91 -5.96 -9.01
CA TYR A 100 -2.56 -6.04 -10.32
C TYR A 100 -2.85 -7.50 -10.73
N LEU A 101 -1.94 -8.42 -10.40
CA LEU A 101 -2.16 -9.87 -10.55
C LEU A 101 -3.36 -10.38 -9.74
N LEU A 102 -3.61 -9.80 -8.56
CA LEU A 102 -4.79 -10.12 -7.75
C LEU A 102 -6.08 -9.50 -8.34
N GLY A 103 -5.96 -8.33 -8.97
CA GLY A 103 -7.07 -7.66 -9.65
C GLY A 103 -7.50 -8.33 -10.96
N ALA A 104 -6.57 -8.91 -11.71
CA ALA A 104 -6.82 -9.43 -13.05
C ALA A 104 -7.93 -10.51 -13.12
N PRO A 105 -7.99 -11.51 -12.22
CA PRO A 105 -9.11 -12.45 -12.18
C PRO A 105 -10.46 -11.76 -11.93
N VAL A 106 -10.50 -10.75 -11.05
CA VAL A 106 -11.72 -9.98 -10.76
C VAL A 106 -12.14 -9.18 -11.99
N TYR A 107 -11.19 -8.57 -12.69
CA TYR A 107 -11.43 -7.87 -13.95
C TYR A 107 -12.04 -8.82 -14.99
N SER A 108 -11.42 -9.97 -15.26
CA SER A 108 -11.90 -10.94 -16.26
C SER A 108 -13.29 -11.49 -15.92
N LEU A 109 -13.56 -11.78 -14.64
CA LEU A 109 -14.84 -12.34 -14.20
C LEU A 109 -16.00 -11.32 -14.23
N THR A 110 -15.69 -10.03 -14.19
CA THR A 110 -16.70 -8.96 -14.08
C THR A 110 -16.82 -8.10 -15.33
N GLY A 111 -16.05 -8.42 -16.38
CA GLY A 111 -15.99 -7.64 -17.62
C GLY A 111 -15.41 -6.24 -17.41
N GLY A 112 -14.39 -6.12 -16.56
CA GLY A 112 -13.73 -4.84 -16.27
C GLY A 112 -14.54 -3.92 -15.34
N SER A 113 -15.35 -4.46 -14.43
CA SER A 113 -16.13 -3.62 -13.52
C SER A 113 -15.22 -2.84 -12.56
N LEU A 114 -15.12 -1.52 -12.74
CA LEU A 114 -14.40 -0.63 -11.82
C LEU A 114 -14.90 -0.78 -10.38
N THR A 115 -16.22 -0.85 -10.17
CA THR A 115 -16.79 -1.05 -8.84
C THR A 115 -16.36 -2.38 -8.23
N ALA A 116 -16.29 -3.48 -8.99
CA ALA A 116 -15.85 -4.76 -8.46
C ALA A 116 -14.37 -4.72 -8.01
N LEU A 117 -13.51 -4.02 -8.75
CA LEU A 117 -12.11 -3.81 -8.37
C LEU A 117 -11.97 -2.91 -7.14
N ARG A 118 -12.79 -1.85 -7.03
CA ARG A 118 -12.86 -1.04 -5.81
C ARG A 118 -13.31 -1.87 -4.60
N LEU A 119 -14.28 -2.78 -4.78
CA LEU A 119 -14.72 -3.69 -3.71
C LEU A 119 -13.63 -4.68 -3.29
N LEU A 120 -12.77 -5.13 -4.22
CA LEU A 120 -11.56 -5.88 -3.87
C LEU A 120 -10.65 -5.06 -2.93
N SER A 121 -10.40 -3.78 -3.24
CA SER A 121 -9.62 -2.89 -2.36
C SER A 121 -10.28 -2.72 -0.98
N VAL A 122 -11.61 -2.60 -0.91
CA VAL A 122 -12.34 -2.52 0.37
C VAL A 122 -12.15 -3.79 1.21
N VAL A 123 -12.18 -4.97 0.58
CA VAL A 123 -11.92 -6.25 1.27
C VAL A 123 -10.49 -6.30 1.81
N ILE A 124 -9.50 -5.82 1.04
CA ILE A 124 -8.12 -5.70 1.51
C ILE A 124 -8.04 -4.77 2.73
N GLY A 125 -8.76 -3.66 2.71
CA GLY A 125 -8.82 -2.70 3.82
C GLY A 125 -9.45 -3.26 5.11
N VAL A 126 -10.33 -4.26 5.05
CA VAL A 126 -10.77 -5.01 6.26
C VAL A 126 -9.56 -5.63 6.96
N GLY A 127 -8.63 -6.20 6.19
CA GLY A 127 -7.38 -6.75 6.71
C GLY A 127 -6.51 -5.68 7.35
N VAL A 128 -6.43 -4.48 6.75
CA VAL A 128 -5.70 -3.33 7.31
C VAL A 128 -6.24 -2.96 8.70
N VAL A 129 -7.57 -2.82 8.83
CA VAL A 129 -8.22 -2.51 10.11
C VAL A 129 -7.97 -3.63 11.14
N ALA A 130 -8.03 -4.88 10.72
CA ALA A 130 -7.73 -6.03 11.59
C ALA A 130 -6.26 -6.02 12.06
N CYS A 131 -5.31 -5.67 11.20
CA CYS A 131 -3.90 -5.52 11.57
C CYS A 131 -3.69 -4.38 12.58
N ALA A 132 -4.41 -3.26 12.46
CA ALA A 132 -4.36 -2.18 13.43
C ALA A 132 -4.85 -2.63 14.82
N PHE A 133 -5.98 -3.34 14.86
CA PHE A 133 -6.47 -3.97 16.09
C PHE A 133 -5.43 -4.93 16.68
N ALA A 134 -4.92 -5.85 15.87
CA ALA A 134 -4.01 -6.89 16.31
C ALA A 134 -2.68 -6.32 16.82
N THR A 135 -2.15 -5.29 16.17
CA THR A 135 -0.99 -4.51 16.63
C THR A 135 -1.27 -3.87 17.99
N GLY A 136 -2.42 -3.20 18.14
CA GLY A 136 -2.82 -2.60 19.41
C GLY A 136 -2.95 -3.62 20.55
N ARG A 137 -3.34 -4.87 20.26
CA ARG A 137 -3.38 -5.96 21.25
C ARG A 137 -2.00 -6.38 21.74
N VAL A 138 -0.97 -6.28 20.89
CA VAL A 138 0.41 -6.57 21.27
C VAL A 138 1.00 -5.42 22.08
N VAL A 139 0.75 -4.17 21.67
CA VAL A 139 1.28 -2.97 22.33
C VAL A 139 0.66 -2.75 23.72
N ALA A 140 -0.65 -2.97 23.88
CA ALA A 140 -1.35 -2.78 25.14
C ALA A 140 -2.23 -3.99 25.52
N PRO A 141 -1.64 -5.14 25.91
CA PRO A 141 -2.39 -6.37 26.17
C PRO A 141 -3.43 -6.23 27.29
N ALA A 142 -3.16 -5.39 28.29
CA ALA A 142 -4.05 -5.13 29.43
C ALA A 142 -5.20 -4.15 29.12
N ARG A 143 -5.14 -3.41 28.00
CA ARG A 143 -6.11 -2.36 27.65
C ARG A 143 -6.65 -2.59 26.23
N PRO A 144 -7.54 -3.58 26.01
CA PRO A 144 -8.08 -3.88 24.68
C PRO A 144 -8.82 -2.70 24.03
N GLN A 145 -9.23 -1.70 24.80
CA GLN A 145 -9.80 -0.45 24.30
C GLN A 145 -8.82 0.31 23.39
N ILE A 146 -7.51 0.22 23.64
CA ILE A 146 -6.48 0.84 22.79
C ILE A 146 -6.45 0.15 21.41
N ALA A 147 -6.60 -1.17 21.38
CA ALA A 147 -6.70 -1.93 20.13
C ALA A 147 -7.96 -1.55 19.34
N LEU A 148 -9.11 -1.43 20.01
CA LEU A 148 -10.35 -0.97 19.38
C LEU A 148 -10.24 0.47 18.88
N ALA A 149 -9.60 1.36 19.65
CA ALA A 149 -9.38 2.74 19.25
C ALA A 149 -8.45 2.86 18.05
N ALA A 150 -7.37 2.07 18.00
CA ALA A 150 -6.47 2.00 16.84
C ALA A 150 -7.23 1.51 15.59
N ALA A 151 -8.02 0.45 15.73
CA ALA A 151 -8.85 -0.07 14.64
C ALA A 151 -9.89 0.95 14.17
N ALA A 152 -10.59 1.61 15.09
CA ALA A 152 -11.58 2.63 14.77
C ALA A 152 -10.95 3.87 14.11
N LEU A 153 -9.78 4.30 14.57
CA LEU A 153 -9.05 5.41 13.94
C LEU A 153 -8.72 5.06 12.49
N VAL A 154 -8.11 3.89 12.26
CA VAL A 154 -7.78 3.42 10.89
C VAL A 154 -9.05 3.26 10.05
N ALA A 155 -10.11 2.67 10.61
CA ALA A 155 -11.35 2.39 9.90
C ALA A 155 -12.16 3.65 9.52
N PHE A 156 -12.09 4.73 10.30
CA PHE A 156 -13.01 5.86 10.18
C PHE A 156 -12.35 7.18 9.78
N LEU A 157 -11.07 7.16 9.43
CA LEU A 157 -10.41 8.31 8.79
C LEU A 157 -10.93 8.45 7.35
N PRO A 158 -11.68 9.52 6.99
CA PRO A 158 -12.36 9.60 5.70
C PRO A 158 -11.42 9.49 4.49
N GLN A 159 -10.27 10.15 4.55
CA GLN A 159 -9.25 10.06 3.51
C GLN A 159 -8.73 8.62 3.32
N HIS A 160 -8.56 7.90 4.43
CA HIS A 160 -8.06 6.53 4.40
C HIS A 160 -9.10 5.58 3.78
N VAL A 161 -10.37 5.71 4.15
CA VAL A 161 -11.47 4.94 3.55
C VAL A 161 -11.58 5.23 2.05
N ALA A 162 -11.46 6.49 1.65
CA ALA A 162 -11.53 6.87 0.24
C ALA A 162 -10.41 6.21 -0.60
N ILE A 163 -9.17 6.21 -0.11
CA ILE A 163 -8.03 5.57 -0.78
C ILE A 163 -8.17 4.03 -0.80
N LEU A 164 -8.62 3.42 0.30
CA LEU A 164 -8.87 1.98 0.37
C LEU A 164 -10.10 1.53 -0.44
N ALA A 165 -10.93 2.47 -0.91
CA ALA A 165 -12.09 2.22 -1.75
C ALA A 165 -11.85 2.58 -3.24
N SER A 166 -10.61 2.91 -3.61
CA SER A 166 -10.19 3.12 -5.01
C SER A 166 -9.30 1.98 -5.51
N VAL A 167 -9.13 1.89 -6.83
CA VAL A 167 -8.19 0.93 -7.45
C VAL A 167 -6.77 1.51 -7.38
N ASN A 168 -5.97 1.00 -6.44
CA ASN A 168 -4.56 1.34 -6.26
C ASN A 168 -3.84 0.25 -5.45
N ASN A 169 -2.51 0.26 -5.49
CA ASN A 169 -1.70 -0.68 -4.72
C ASN A 169 -1.39 -0.26 -3.28
N ASP A 170 -1.89 0.89 -2.81
CA ASP A 170 -1.65 1.38 -1.45
C ASP A 170 -2.33 0.51 -0.41
N GLY A 171 -3.58 0.08 -0.66
CA GLY A 171 -4.30 -0.77 0.29
C GLY A 171 -3.61 -2.10 0.56
N LEU A 172 -3.10 -2.75 -0.50
CA LEU A 172 -2.35 -4.00 -0.34
C LEU A 172 -0.98 -3.76 0.32
N SER A 173 -0.33 -2.63 0.00
CA SER A 173 0.92 -2.23 0.66
C SER A 173 0.73 -2.07 2.16
N GLU A 174 -0.34 -1.38 2.57
CA GLU A 174 -0.66 -1.17 3.97
C GLU A 174 -1.01 -2.48 4.69
N LEU A 175 -1.74 -3.39 4.04
CA LEU A 175 -2.03 -4.70 4.62
C LEU A 175 -0.74 -5.48 4.90
N VAL A 176 0.16 -5.56 3.93
CA VAL A 176 1.45 -6.29 4.07
C VAL A 176 2.33 -5.64 5.14
N VAL A 177 2.40 -4.30 5.16
CA VAL A 177 3.12 -3.55 6.20
C VAL A 177 2.49 -3.80 7.57
N GLY A 178 1.17 -3.75 7.69
CA GLY A 178 0.44 -3.99 8.93
C GLY A 178 0.68 -5.40 9.48
N LEU A 179 0.66 -6.42 8.61
CA LEU A 179 1.03 -7.80 8.96
C LEU A 179 2.49 -7.88 9.43
N ALA A 180 3.42 -7.26 8.71
CA ALA A 180 4.83 -7.26 9.05
C ALA A 180 5.09 -6.58 10.40
N LEU A 181 4.44 -5.45 10.67
CA LEU A 181 4.51 -4.73 11.94
C LEU A 181 3.93 -5.56 13.09
N TRP A 182 2.73 -6.08 12.91
CA TRP A 182 2.06 -6.91 13.92
C TRP A 182 2.92 -8.12 14.29
N LEU A 183 3.43 -8.86 13.31
CA LEU A 183 4.28 -10.03 13.54
C LEU A 183 5.66 -9.65 14.07
N SER A 184 6.22 -8.51 13.68
CA SER A 184 7.48 -8.00 14.22
C SER A 184 7.37 -7.68 15.71
N LEU A 185 6.24 -7.11 16.15
CA LEU A 185 6.00 -6.86 17.57
C LEU A 185 5.83 -8.16 18.34
N ARG A 186 5.08 -9.14 17.82
CA ARG A 186 4.98 -10.48 18.44
C ARG A 186 6.33 -11.17 18.52
N TYR A 187 7.14 -11.05 17.47
CA TYR A 187 8.52 -11.52 17.44
C TYR A 187 9.36 -10.88 18.56
N LEU A 188 9.29 -9.55 18.72
CA LEU A 188 9.97 -8.83 19.82
C LEU A 188 9.48 -9.26 21.20
N SER A 189 8.19 -9.53 21.36
CA SER A 189 7.59 -10.02 22.60
C SER A 189 7.98 -11.46 22.97
N GLY A 190 8.83 -12.11 22.17
CA GLY A 190 9.34 -13.45 22.43
C GLY A 190 8.44 -14.57 21.90
N GLU A 191 7.36 -14.23 21.18
CA GLU A 191 6.50 -15.25 20.56
C GLU A 191 7.24 -15.99 19.42
N ASN A 192 6.72 -17.16 19.09
CA ASN A 192 7.28 -18.02 18.05
C ASN A 192 6.88 -17.55 16.64
N VAL A 193 7.39 -16.39 16.25
CA VAL A 193 7.32 -15.88 14.87
C VAL A 193 8.65 -16.19 14.19
N SER A 194 8.59 -16.75 12.98
CA SER A 194 9.80 -17.07 12.21
C SER A 194 10.33 -15.83 11.48
N ALA A 195 11.65 -15.61 11.52
CA ALA A 195 12.31 -14.59 10.70
C ALA A 195 12.10 -14.84 9.19
N TRP A 196 11.92 -16.10 8.78
CA TRP A 196 11.56 -16.47 7.41
C TRP A 196 10.22 -15.86 6.99
N LEU A 197 9.19 -15.93 7.85
CA LEU A 197 7.87 -15.36 7.55
C LEU A 197 7.95 -13.84 7.42
N LEU A 198 8.74 -13.18 8.28
CA LEU A 198 8.95 -11.73 8.16
C LEU A 198 9.70 -11.37 6.86
N GLY A 199 10.62 -12.24 6.42
CA GLY A 199 11.30 -12.09 5.14
C GLY A 199 10.38 -12.31 3.94
N VAL A 200 9.48 -13.29 4.01
CA VAL A 200 8.42 -13.48 3.01
C VAL A 200 7.54 -12.23 2.94
N LEU A 201 7.09 -11.67 4.07
CA LEU A 201 6.29 -10.45 4.07
C LEU A 201 7.03 -9.24 3.49
N ALA A 202 8.31 -9.08 3.80
CA ALA A 202 9.14 -8.01 3.22
C ALA A 202 9.29 -8.17 1.70
N GLY A 203 9.54 -9.40 1.22
CA GLY A 203 9.62 -9.71 -0.21
C GLY A 203 8.28 -9.53 -0.93
N VAL A 204 7.18 -9.97 -0.32
CA VAL A 204 5.80 -9.74 -0.82
C VAL A 204 5.52 -8.25 -0.91
N GLY A 205 5.90 -7.45 0.10
CA GLY A 205 5.72 -6.00 0.08
C GLY A 205 6.43 -5.36 -1.12
N LEU A 206 7.67 -5.79 -1.39
CA LEU A 206 8.44 -5.34 -2.55
C LEU A 206 7.83 -5.75 -3.89
N LEU A 207 7.02 -6.81 -3.92
CA LEU A 207 6.21 -7.20 -5.08
C LEU A 207 4.89 -6.43 -5.19
N VAL A 208 4.50 -5.65 -4.17
CA VAL A 208 3.33 -4.75 -4.22
C VAL A 208 3.73 -3.34 -4.59
N LYS A 209 4.72 -2.77 -3.86
CA LYS A 209 5.13 -1.37 -4.01
C LYS A 209 6.55 -1.18 -3.49
N VAL A 210 7.37 -0.45 -4.25
CA VAL A 210 8.77 -0.16 -3.90
C VAL A 210 8.90 0.55 -2.55
N ASN A 211 7.91 1.37 -2.16
CA ASN A 211 7.93 2.12 -0.90
C ASN A 211 7.97 1.21 0.33
N THR A 212 7.57 -0.06 0.22
CA THR A 212 7.68 -1.02 1.32
C THR A 212 9.11 -1.45 1.63
N ILE A 213 10.11 -1.00 0.84
CA ILE A 213 11.54 -1.30 1.04
C ILE A 213 12.05 -0.95 2.44
N PHE A 214 11.41 -0.03 3.17
CA PHE A 214 11.75 0.25 4.56
C PHE A 214 11.64 -0.99 5.46
N LEU A 215 10.81 -1.98 5.10
CA LEU A 215 10.71 -3.26 5.83
C LEU A 215 12.05 -4.03 5.82
N ALA A 216 12.86 -3.87 4.77
CA ALA A 216 14.21 -4.44 4.69
C ALA A 216 15.18 -3.81 5.71
N GLY A 217 14.89 -2.61 6.24
CA GLY A 217 15.62 -2.02 7.35
C GLY A 217 14.96 -2.30 8.72
N LEU A 218 13.64 -2.14 8.79
CA LEU A 218 12.87 -2.27 10.03
C LEU A 218 12.94 -3.69 10.62
N VAL A 219 12.76 -4.73 9.80
CA VAL A 219 12.72 -6.11 10.29
C VAL A 219 14.08 -6.58 10.80
N PRO A 220 15.22 -6.35 10.09
CA PRO A 220 16.54 -6.63 10.65
C PRO A 220 16.82 -5.86 11.95
N LEU A 221 16.39 -4.59 12.05
CA LEU A 221 16.51 -3.83 13.29
C LEU A 221 15.75 -4.52 14.43
N VAL A 222 14.52 -4.98 14.18
CA VAL A 222 13.73 -5.77 15.13
C VAL A 222 14.44 -7.07 15.53
N ILE A 223 15.04 -7.79 14.58
CA ILE A 223 15.80 -9.03 14.83
C ILE A 223 17.01 -8.76 15.74
N VAL A 224 17.78 -7.72 15.43
CA VAL A 224 18.94 -7.28 16.22
C VAL A 224 18.52 -6.84 17.62
N LEU A 225 17.43 -6.09 17.73
CA LEU A 225 16.89 -5.62 19.00
C LEU A 225 16.46 -6.80 19.89
N ARG A 226 15.71 -7.78 19.35
CA ARG A 226 15.35 -8.99 20.11
C ARG A 226 16.58 -9.71 20.62
N TRP A 227 17.55 -9.94 19.74
CA TRP A 227 18.78 -10.63 20.10
C TRP A 227 19.57 -9.88 21.18
N TRP A 228 19.65 -8.55 21.10
CA TRP A 228 20.34 -7.74 22.10
C TRP A 228 19.65 -7.77 23.47
N LEU A 229 18.33 -7.74 23.50
CA LEU A 229 17.54 -7.86 24.72
C LEU A 229 17.69 -9.26 25.33
N SER A 230 17.51 -10.31 24.53
CA SER A 230 17.57 -11.70 25.00
C SER A 230 18.98 -12.18 25.38
N ARG A 231 20.05 -11.52 24.88
CA ARG A 231 21.43 -11.75 25.31
C ARG A 231 21.64 -11.49 26.80
N ARG A 232 20.89 -10.55 27.38
CA ARG A 232 20.98 -10.22 28.81
C ARG A 232 20.33 -11.28 29.68
N ASP A 233 19.37 -12.02 29.13
CA ASP A 233 18.55 -12.99 29.86
C ASP A 233 19.11 -14.43 29.81
N GLY A 234 20.30 -14.64 29.23
CA GLY A 234 20.94 -15.97 29.12
C GLY A 234 20.18 -16.96 28.22
N LEU A 235 19.17 -16.50 27.48
CA LEU A 235 18.41 -17.32 26.55
C LEU A 235 19.28 -17.69 25.35
N ALA A 236 19.21 -18.95 24.92
CA ALA A 236 19.86 -19.44 23.70
C ALA A 236 19.18 -18.83 22.47
N VAL A 237 19.51 -17.58 22.13
CA VAL A 237 19.07 -16.98 20.88
C VAL A 237 19.79 -17.69 19.75
N ALA A 238 19.05 -18.13 18.72
CA ALA A 238 19.65 -18.57 17.47
C ALA A 238 20.71 -17.56 17.01
N SER A 239 21.80 -18.03 16.40
CA SER A 239 22.87 -17.13 15.98
C SER A 239 22.29 -16.00 15.12
N LEU A 240 22.58 -14.74 15.49
CA LEU A 240 22.09 -13.55 14.79
C LEU A 240 22.33 -13.64 13.27
N PRO A 241 23.52 -14.09 12.79
CA PRO A 241 23.74 -14.27 11.35
C PRO A 241 22.75 -15.25 10.72
N ARG A 242 22.46 -16.40 11.36
CA ARG A 242 21.51 -17.39 10.83
C ARG A 242 20.10 -16.82 10.74
N THR A 243 19.69 -16.02 11.72
CA THR A 243 18.36 -15.40 11.74
C THR A 243 18.22 -14.32 10.68
N LEU A 244 19.27 -13.49 10.49
CA LEU A 244 19.31 -12.48 9.44
C LEU A 244 19.32 -13.13 8.05
N VAL A 245 20.06 -14.23 7.86
CA VAL A 245 20.03 -15.01 6.62
C VAL A 245 18.64 -15.62 6.39
N ALA A 246 18.01 -16.18 7.43
CA ALA A 246 16.65 -16.72 7.32
C ALA A 246 15.61 -15.66 6.92
N PHE A 247 15.80 -14.40 7.31
CA PHE A 247 15.00 -13.27 6.84
C PHE A 247 15.36 -12.87 5.40
N ALA A 248 16.65 -12.68 5.11
CA ALA A 248 17.11 -12.12 3.85
C ALA A 248 16.83 -13.05 2.66
N LEU A 249 16.96 -14.37 2.86
CA LEU A 249 16.76 -15.36 1.79
C LEU A 249 15.39 -15.24 1.09
N PRO A 250 14.24 -15.35 1.78
CA PRO A 250 12.94 -15.22 1.12
C PRO A 250 12.67 -13.81 0.63
N ALA A 251 13.14 -12.77 1.34
CA ALA A 251 12.95 -11.38 0.92
C ALA A 251 13.64 -11.11 -0.43
N LEU A 252 14.91 -11.48 -0.54
CA LEU A 252 15.71 -11.34 -1.77
C LEU A 252 15.25 -12.28 -2.88
N ALA A 253 14.82 -13.50 -2.55
CA ALA A 253 14.30 -14.43 -3.54
C ALA A 253 13.04 -13.87 -4.23
N LEU A 254 12.09 -13.33 -3.46
CA LEU A 254 10.86 -12.75 -4.00
C LEU A 254 11.13 -11.44 -4.74
N ALA A 255 11.83 -10.49 -4.11
CA ALA A 255 12.13 -9.21 -4.73
C ALA A 255 13.04 -9.34 -5.96
N GLY A 256 13.98 -10.29 -5.91
CA GLY A 256 14.94 -10.57 -6.97
C GLY A 256 14.28 -11.00 -8.28
N VAL A 257 13.13 -11.67 -8.25
CA VAL A 257 12.39 -12.03 -9.48
C VAL A 257 11.97 -10.76 -10.23
N TRP A 258 11.41 -9.78 -9.51
CA TRP A 258 10.97 -8.52 -10.11
C TRP A 258 12.16 -7.64 -10.52
N TRP A 259 13.20 -7.58 -9.69
CA TRP A 259 14.41 -6.81 -10.01
C TRP A 259 15.14 -7.38 -11.23
N ALA A 260 15.21 -8.70 -11.37
CA ALA A 260 15.80 -9.34 -12.55
C ALA A 260 15.02 -8.98 -13.82
N ARG A 261 13.68 -9.00 -13.76
CA ARG A 261 12.82 -8.53 -14.85
C ARG A 261 13.13 -7.07 -15.18
N ASN A 262 13.15 -6.18 -14.19
CA ASN A 262 13.42 -4.77 -14.41
C ASN A 262 14.80 -4.50 -14.99
N ILE A 263 15.84 -5.20 -14.55
CA ILE A 263 17.18 -5.10 -15.16
C ILE A 263 17.15 -5.56 -16.62
N SER A 264 16.39 -6.62 -16.94
CA SER A 264 16.30 -7.12 -18.32
C SER A 264 15.52 -6.19 -19.25
N VAL A 265 14.55 -5.44 -18.73
CA VAL A 265 13.67 -4.55 -19.51
C VAL A 265 14.21 -3.12 -19.55
N TYR A 266 14.56 -2.55 -18.40
CA TYR A 266 14.98 -1.16 -18.24
C TYR A 266 16.51 -0.99 -18.22
N GLY A 267 17.26 -2.08 -18.08
CA GLY A 267 18.73 -2.04 -17.99
C GLY A 267 19.24 -1.70 -16.58
N TRP A 268 20.54 -1.91 -16.37
CA TRP A 268 21.21 -1.47 -15.14
C TRP A 268 21.51 0.04 -15.20
N PRO A 269 21.31 0.82 -14.12
CA PRO A 269 20.99 0.41 -12.75
C PRO A 269 19.49 0.44 -12.38
N ASP A 270 18.56 0.44 -13.33
CA ASP A 270 17.14 0.65 -13.06
C ASP A 270 16.37 -0.61 -12.65
N PHE A 271 16.86 -1.31 -11.62
CA PHE A 271 16.22 -2.52 -11.09
C PHE A 271 14.88 -2.26 -10.38
N LEU A 272 14.57 -1.00 -10.07
CA LEU A 272 13.30 -0.59 -9.45
C LEU A 272 12.28 -0.04 -10.47
N GLY A 273 12.68 0.20 -11.72
CA GLY A 273 11.85 0.82 -12.76
C GLY A 273 11.54 2.30 -12.50
N LEU A 274 12.26 2.94 -11.58
CA LEU A 274 12.05 4.35 -11.22
C LEU A 274 12.71 5.29 -12.24
N GLY A 275 13.82 4.88 -12.85
CA GLY A 275 14.47 5.65 -13.90
C GLY A 275 13.61 5.73 -15.17
N ALA A 276 13.03 4.60 -15.57
CA ALA A 276 12.09 4.51 -16.68
C ALA A 276 10.83 5.36 -16.41
N HIS A 277 10.27 5.25 -15.20
CA HIS A 277 9.17 6.12 -14.75
C HIS A 277 9.52 7.61 -14.88
N ASP A 278 10.66 8.04 -14.33
CA ASP A 278 11.07 9.45 -14.32
C ASP A 278 11.38 10.01 -15.73
N ALA A 279 11.69 9.12 -16.68
CA ALA A 279 11.89 9.47 -18.08
C ALA A 279 10.57 9.68 -18.84
N VAL A 280 9.50 8.96 -18.45
CA VAL A 280 8.17 9.04 -19.05
C VAL A 280 7.34 10.16 -18.40
N VAL A 281 7.35 10.25 -17.08
CA VAL A 281 6.56 11.22 -16.31
C VAL A 281 7.32 12.55 -16.21
N VAL A 282 7.13 13.38 -17.23
CA VAL A 282 7.73 14.72 -17.34
C VAL A 282 6.68 15.81 -17.10
N GLY A 283 7.07 16.93 -16.48
CA GLY A 283 6.19 18.07 -16.22
C GLY A 283 5.54 18.10 -14.82
N GLN A 284 5.65 17.00 -14.05
CA GLN A 284 5.41 17.06 -12.61
C GLN A 284 6.56 17.82 -11.92
N LEU A 285 6.24 18.78 -11.04
CA LEU A 285 7.24 19.51 -10.24
C LEU A 285 8.05 18.52 -9.40
N ARG A 286 9.29 18.25 -9.80
CA ARG A 286 10.20 17.36 -9.06
C ARG A 286 10.53 17.98 -7.71
N THR A 287 10.71 17.15 -6.67
CA THR A 287 11.11 17.64 -5.34
C THR A 287 12.39 18.48 -5.40
N ALA A 288 13.35 18.11 -6.27
CA ALA A 288 14.57 18.87 -6.49
C ALA A 288 14.35 20.24 -7.16
N GLU A 289 13.48 20.30 -8.17
CA GLU A 289 13.14 21.55 -8.87
C GLU A 289 12.31 22.48 -7.97
N ARG A 290 11.44 21.90 -7.12
CA ARG A 290 10.65 22.64 -6.13
C ARG A 290 11.51 23.21 -5.00
N LEU A 291 12.52 22.46 -4.54
CA LEU A 291 13.52 22.94 -3.58
C LEU A 291 14.43 24.01 -4.17
N GLY A 292 14.78 23.90 -5.46
CA GLY A 292 15.54 24.92 -6.19
C GLY A 292 14.77 26.22 -6.44
N GLY A 293 13.44 26.14 -6.60
CA GLY A 293 12.59 27.30 -6.89
C GLY A 293 12.06 28.08 -5.68
N VAL A 294 11.80 27.42 -4.53
CA VAL A 294 11.11 28.04 -3.38
C VAL A 294 11.91 27.96 -2.07
N GLY A 295 13.04 27.22 -2.07
CA GLY A 295 13.80 26.89 -0.86
C GLY A 295 13.04 25.95 0.09
N ALA A 296 13.78 25.26 0.98
CA ALA A 296 13.21 24.26 1.90
C ALA A 296 12.09 24.81 2.81
N ALA A 297 12.14 26.10 3.17
CA ALA A 297 11.13 26.76 3.98
C ALA A 297 9.83 27.06 3.21
N GLY A 298 9.92 27.41 1.92
CA GLY A 298 8.77 27.67 1.05
C GLY A 298 8.03 26.40 0.63
N ASP A 299 8.74 25.30 0.42
CA ASP A 299 8.13 23.99 0.14
C ASP A 299 7.32 23.46 1.35
N LEU A 300 7.81 23.67 2.58
CA LEU A 300 7.08 23.34 3.81
C LEU A 300 5.79 24.17 3.97
N GLY A 301 5.83 25.47 3.65
CA GLY A 301 4.65 26.34 3.65
C GLY A 301 3.60 25.94 2.60
N GLY A 302 4.05 25.62 1.38
CA GLY A 302 3.19 25.16 0.28
C GLY A 302 2.56 23.78 0.52
N ARG A 303 3.26 22.86 1.20
CA ARG A 303 2.72 21.56 1.62
C ARG A 303 1.56 21.75 2.61
N ARG A 304 1.71 22.62 3.62
CA ARG A 304 0.63 22.94 4.57
C ARG A 304 -0.61 23.52 3.90
N GLY A 305 -0.42 24.45 2.95
CA GLY A 305 -1.51 25.06 2.20
C GLY A 305 -2.30 24.03 1.37
N ARG A 306 -1.60 23.20 0.59
CA ARG A 306 -2.23 22.20 -0.30
C ARG A 306 -2.95 21.07 0.44
N HIS A 307 -2.44 20.63 1.59
CA HIS A 307 -3.11 19.60 2.40
C HIS A 307 -4.45 20.09 2.97
N LEU A 308 -4.57 21.39 3.28
CA LEU A 308 -5.79 21.97 3.85
C LEU A 308 -6.82 22.34 2.77
N THR A 309 -6.39 22.89 1.62
CA THR A 309 -7.32 23.29 0.54
C THR A 309 -7.70 22.14 -0.40
N GLY A 310 -6.79 21.20 -0.69
CA GLY A 310 -7.09 20.04 -1.54
C GLY A 310 -8.07 19.06 -0.89
N PHE A 311 -8.10 18.99 0.44
CA PHE A 311 -8.99 18.10 1.19
C PHE A 311 -10.45 18.57 1.20
N TRP A 312 -10.70 19.86 1.46
CA TRP A 312 -12.07 20.40 1.47
C TRP A 312 -12.57 20.85 0.10
N GLY A 313 -11.70 21.35 -0.78
CA GLY A 313 -12.09 21.87 -2.10
C GLY A 313 -12.55 20.80 -3.10
N ASN A 314 -12.08 19.55 -2.95
CA ASN A 314 -12.49 18.45 -3.83
C ASN A 314 -13.73 17.69 -3.31
N LEU A 315 -14.09 17.84 -2.02
CA LEU A 315 -15.29 17.23 -1.42
C LEU A 315 -16.47 18.20 -1.35
N ALA A 316 -16.21 19.50 -1.21
CA ALA A 316 -17.22 20.54 -1.36
C ALA A 316 -17.27 20.94 -2.83
N GLY A 317 -18.05 20.20 -3.63
CA GLY A 317 -18.53 20.77 -4.88
C GLY A 317 -19.25 22.08 -4.56
N GLU A 318 -18.71 23.21 -5.03
CA GLU A 318 -19.51 24.41 -5.19
C GLU A 318 -20.69 24.03 -6.09
N GLY A 319 -21.89 24.25 -5.57
CA GLY A 319 -23.16 23.99 -6.25
C GLY A 319 -23.43 24.96 -7.38
#